data_AF-A0A9D1D730-F1
#
_entry.id   AF-A0A9D1D730-F1
#
_cell.length_a   1.000
_cell.length_b   1.000
_cell.length_c   1.000
_cell.angle_alpha   90.00
_cell.angle_beta   90.00
_cell.angle_gamma   90.00
#
_symmetry.space_group_name_H-M   'P 1'
#
loop_
_entity.id
_entity.type
_entity.pdbx_description
1 polymer ?
#
loop_
_entity_poly.entity_id
_entity_poly.type
_entity_poly.pdbx_seq_one_letter_code
_entity_poly.pdbx_strand_id
1 'polypeptide(L)'
;MKKETKIVLRLLSIILMAVSLIFGVTWKKTGVCLGDQVILWLGFEPWSAGTEGWHYSAVLALAVFFASIVLFSVTTENRGRTIRRILALIIILIAAAGILIQW
;
A
#
# COMPACT_ATOMS: atom_id res chain seq x y z
N MET A 1 -20.87 -10.19 11.03
CA MET A 1 -20.26 -8.95 11.55
C MET A 1 -21.30 -7.85 11.67
N LYS A 2 -21.34 -7.15 12.81
CA LYS A 2 -22.23 -5.99 13.01
C LYS A 2 -21.88 -4.85 12.05
N LYS A 3 -22.87 -4.00 11.73
CA LYS A 3 -22.70 -2.86 10.80
C LYS A 3 -21.60 -1.89 11.28
N GLU A 4 -21.60 -1.55 12.57
CA GLU A 4 -20.58 -0.70 13.19
C GLU A 4 -19.16 -1.27 13.00
N THR A 5 -18.98 -2.56 13.25
CA THR A 5 -17.68 -3.24 13.05
C THR A 5 -17.22 -3.19 11.59
N LYS A 6 -18.15 -3.33 10.62
CA LYS A 6 -17.81 -3.20 9.19
C LYS A 6 -17.31 -1.81 8.85
N ILE A 7 -17.90 -0.76 9.42
CA ILE A 7 -17.51 0.63 9.17
C ILE A 7 -16.10 0.89 9.73
N VAL A 8 -15.86 0.49 10.98
CA VAL A 8 -14.55 0.65 11.63
C VAL A 8 -13.45 -0.08 10.85
N LEU A 9 -13.68 -1.34 10.47
CA LEU A 9 -12.69 -2.11 9.70
C LEU A 9 -12.47 -1.55 8.29
N ARG A 10 -13.50 -0.95 7.69
CA ARG A 10 -13.34 -0.26 6.40
C ARG A 10 -12.48 0.99 6.53
N LEU A 11 -12.70 1.82 7.56
CA LEU A 11 -11.85 2.97 7.83
C LEU A 11 -10.41 2.54 8.12
N LEU A 12 -10.23 1.52 8.95
CA LEU A 12 -8.92 0.93 9.23
C LEU A 12 -8.22 0.46 7.95
N SER A 13 -8.94 -0.21 7.05
CA SER A 13 -8.34 -0.65 5.77
C SER A 13 -7.87 0.51 4.90
N ILE A 14 -8.59 1.64 4.87
CA ILE A 14 -8.18 2.83 4.12
C ILE A 14 -6.91 3.44 4.75
N ILE A 15 -6.86 3.51 6.08
CA ILE A 15 -5.68 4.00 6.82
C ILE A 15 -4.47 3.10 6.55
N LEU A 16 -4.63 1.77 6.66
CA LEU A 16 -3.56 0.81 6.38
C LEU A 16 -3.05 0.94 4.95
N MET A 17 -3.95 1.12 3.98
CA MET A 17 -3.59 1.33 2.59
C MET A 17 -2.74 2.60 2.42
N ALA A 18 -3.17 3.72 3.02
CA ALA A 18 -2.42 4.98 2.96
C ALA A 18 -1.05 4.87 3.64
N VAL A 19 -0.99 4.27 4.83
CA VAL A 19 0.27 4.04 5.57
C VAL A 19 1.22 3.17 4.75
N SER A 20 0.75 2.07 4.15
CA SER A 20 1.62 1.22 3.32
C SER A 20 2.23 1.99 2.14
N LEU A 21 1.47 2.87 1.48
CA LEU A 21 2.00 3.67 0.38
C LEU A 21 3.06 4.68 0.86
N ILE A 22 2.84 5.31 2.02
CA ILE A 22 3.76 6.30 2.60
C ILE A 22 5.08 5.66 3.04
N PHE A 23 5.02 4.47 3.66
CA PHE A 23 6.20 3.82 4.24
C PHE A 23 6.90 2.85 3.27
N GLY A 24 6.23 2.42 2.20
CA GLY A 24 6.74 1.41 1.27
C GLY A 24 7.50 1.95 0.06
N VAL A 25 7.61 3.26 -0.10
CA VAL A 25 8.16 3.88 -1.32
C VAL A 25 9.26 4.89 -0.94
N THR A 26 10.27 4.99 -1.80
CA THR A 26 11.40 5.92 -1.64
C THR A 26 11.06 7.29 -2.23
N TRP A 27 11.15 8.35 -1.43
CA TRP A 27 10.83 9.71 -1.86
C TRP A 27 11.96 10.28 -2.72
N LYS A 28 11.75 10.36 -4.04
CA LYS A 28 12.77 10.81 -5.01
C LYS A 28 13.48 12.11 -4.66
N LYS A 29 12.81 13.06 -3.99
CA LYS A 29 13.41 14.34 -3.59
C LYS A 29 14.45 14.21 -2.48
N THR A 30 14.29 13.25 -1.58
CA THR A 30 15.14 13.08 -0.40
C THR A 30 16.00 11.82 -0.49
N GLY A 31 15.66 10.87 -1.38
CA GLY A 31 16.28 9.54 -1.43
C GLY A 31 15.92 8.66 -0.24
N VAL A 32 15.03 9.13 0.64
CA VAL A 32 14.69 8.47 1.90
C VAL A 32 13.46 7.58 1.73
N CYS A 33 13.56 6.35 2.23
CA CYS A 33 12.40 5.50 2.51
C CYS A 33 12.04 5.61 4.01
N LEU A 34 10.83 6.08 4.32
CA LEU A 34 10.39 6.26 5.71
C LEU A 34 10.27 4.91 6.44
N GLY A 35 9.88 3.85 5.75
CA GLY A 35 9.81 2.52 6.36
C GLY A 35 11.18 1.99 6.79
N ASP A 36 12.25 2.30 6.04
CA ASP A 36 13.60 1.91 6.45
C ASP A 36 14.05 2.65 7.71
N GLN A 37 13.64 3.91 7.90
CA GLN A 37 13.92 4.62 9.15
C GLN A 37 13.26 3.96 10.36
N VAL A 38 12.05 3.44 10.19
CA VAL A 38 11.36 2.69 11.24
C VAL A 38 12.07 1.37 11.53
N ILE A 39 12.50 0.64 10.49
CA ILE A 39 13.22 -0.63 10.64
C ILE A 39 14.59 -0.42 11.31
N LEU A 40 15.31 0.63 10.92
CA LEU A 40 16.56 1.07 11.55
C LEU A 40 16.34 1.44 13.02
N TRP A 41 15.28 2.19 13.32
CA TRP A 41 14.93 2.55 14.69
C TRP A 41 14.60 1.33 15.57
N LEU A 42 14.04 0.27 14.97
CA LEU A 42 13.82 -1.02 15.62
C LEU A 42 15.11 -1.86 15.77
N GLY A 43 16.25 -1.38 15.30
CA GLY A 43 17.56 -2.01 15.45
C GLY A 43 17.92 -3.03 14.36
N PHE A 44 17.17 -3.07 13.25
CA PHE A 44 17.48 -3.94 12.12
C PHE A 44 18.26 -3.18 11.05
N GLU A 45 19.33 -3.79 10.55
CA GLU A 45 20.06 -3.25 9.41
C GLU A 45 19.23 -3.36 8.12
N PRO A 46 19.19 -2.31 7.29
CA PRO A 46 18.47 -2.33 6.03
C PRO A 46 19.12 -3.30 5.05
N TRP A 47 18.30 -3.96 4.23
CA TRP A 47 18.79 -4.81 3.14
C TRP A 47 19.45 -3.99 2.02
N SER A 48 19.00 -2.75 1.84
CA SER A 48 19.51 -1.81 0.85
C SER A 48 20.79 -1.12 1.34
N ALA A 49 21.61 -0.65 0.39
CA ALA A 49 22.77 0.21 0.68
C ALA A 49 22.32 1.66 0.90
N GLY A 50 21.33 1.88 1.76
CA GLY A 50 20.71 3.19 2.00
C GLY A 50 19.69 3.57 0.92
N THR A 51 20.15 4.12 -0.20
CA THR A 51 19.27 4.75 -1.21
C THR A 51 18.90 3.85 -2.38
N GLU A 52 19.58 2.71 -2.55
CA GLU A 52 19.41 1.80 -3.68
C GLU A 52 19.31 0.34 -3.22
N GLY A 53 18.53 -0.45 -3.96
CA GLY A 53 18.32 -1.88 -3.71
C GLY A 53 16.91 -2.23 -3.23
N TRP A 54 16.72 -3.48 -2.83
CA TRP A 54 15.45 -3.94 -2.26
C TRP A 54 15.33 -3.50 -0.81
N HIS A 55 14.19 -2.95 -0.44
CA HIS A 55 13.92 -2.47 0.91
C HIS A 55 12.96 -3.42 1.64
N TYR A 56 13.29 -3.85 2.87
CA TYR A 56 12.39 -4.66 3.71
C TYR A 56 11.05 -3.95 3.92
N SER A 57 11.11 -2.63 4.09
CA SER A 57 9.95 -1.76 4.22
C SER A 57 9.02 -1.83 3.01
N ALA A 58 9.54 -1.90 1.79
CA ALA A 58 8.74 -2.03 0.57
C ALA A 58 8.00 -3.37 0.51
N VAL A 59 8.66 -4.47 0.88
CA VAL A 59 8.04 -5.81 0.91
C VAL A 59 6.94 -5.88 1.97
N LEU A 60 7.22 -5.39 3.18
CA LEU A 60 6.24 -5.34 4.27
C LEU A 60 5.06 -4.43 3.92
N ALA A 61 5.33 -3.26 3.36
CA ALA A 61 4.30 -2.33 2.91
C ALA A 61 3.43 -2.96 1.83
N LEU A 62 4.00 -3.68 0.86
CA LEU A 62 3.24 -4.37 -0.17
C LEU A 62 2.30 -5.43 0.42
N ALA A 63 2.77 -6.21 1.40
CA ALA A 63 1.94 -7.19 2.10
C ALA A 63 0.78 -6.51 2.85
N VAL A 64 1.06 -5.43 3.58
CA VAL A 64 0.04 -4.63 4.28
C VAL A 64 -0.95 -4.00 3.29
N PHE A 65 -0.47 -3.52 2.15
CA PHE A 65 -1.29 -2.95 1.08
C PHE A 65 -2.30 -3.97 0.56
N PHE A 66 -1.85 -5.18 0.20
CA PHE A 66 -2.76 -6.25 -0.24
C PHE A 66 -3.73 -6.70 0.86
N ALA A 67 -3.24 -6.85 2.10
CA ALA A 67 -4.10 -7.16 3.24
C ALA A 67 -5.19 -6.10 3.44
N SER A 68 -4.85 -4.82 3.25
CA SER A 68 -5.80 -3.72 3.36
C SER A 68 -6.87 -3.75 2.27
N ILE A 69 -6.52 -4.10 1.03
CA ILE A 69 -7.47 -4.27 -0.09
C ILE A 69 -8.44 -5.43 0.19
N VAL A 70 -7.90 -6.55 0.70
CA VAL A 70 -8.73 -7.71 1.08
C VAL A 70 -9.68 -7.32 2.21
N LEU A 71 -9.18 -6.66 3.26
CA LEU A 71 -9.97 -6.20 4.39
C LEU A 71 -11.08 -5.21 3.95
N PHE A 72 -10.75 -4.27 3.06
CA PHE A 72 -11.73 -3.36 2.47
C PHE A 72 -12.82 -4.15 1.72
N SER A 73 -12.43 -5.11 0.89
CA SER A 73 -13.34 -5.89 0.05
C SER A 73 -14.31 -6.76 0.84
N VAL A 74 -13.89 -7.31 1.99
CA VAL A 74 -14.76 -8.14 2.84
C VAL A 74 -15.66 -7.33 3.78
N THR A 75 -15.40 -6.02 3.94
CA THR A 75 -16.20 -5.12 4.77
C THR A 75 -17.27 -4.34 3.97
N THR A 76 -17.25 -4.41 2.64
CA THR A 76 -18.29 -3.81 1.79
C THR A 76 -19.58 -4.64 1.75
N GLU A 77 -20.67 -3.98 1.39
CA GLU A 77 -21.98 -4.63 1.28
C GLU A 77 -22.09 -5.53 0.04
N ASN A 78 -21.47 -5.12 -1.07
CA ASN A 78 -21.43 -5.89 -2.31
C ASN A 78 -19.99 -6.16 -2.75
N ARG A 79 -19.41 -7.24 -2.20
CA ARG A 79 -18.02 -7.65 -2.44
C ARG A 79 -17.69 -7.80 -3.93
N GLY A 80 -18.56 -8.42 -4.72
CA GLY A 80 -18.34 -8.63 -6.15
C GLY A 80 -18.25 -7.31 -6.92
N ARG A 81 -19.14 -6.34 -6.63
CA ARG A 81 -19.07 -4.99 -7.21
C ARG A 81 -17.79 -4.27 -6.77
N THR A 82 -17.39 -4.38 -5.51
CA THR A 82 -16.16 -3.78 -4.99
C THR A 82 -14.92 -4.31 -5.69
N ILE A 83 -14.78 -5.64 -5.81
CA ILE A 83 -13.63 -6.26 -6.49
C ILE A 83 -13.55 -5.79 -7.95
N ARG A 84 -14.67 -5.78 -8.68
CA ARG A 84 -14.69 -5.29 -10.07
C ARG A 84 -14.22 -3.83 -10.18
N ARG A 85 -14.63 -2.96 -9.24
CA ARG A 85 -14.18 -1.56 -9.21
C ARG A 85 -12.68 -1.44 -8.90
N ILE A 86 -12.17 -2.25 -7.98
CA ILE A 86 -10.74 -2.29 -7.66
C ILE A 86 -9.94 -2.73 -8.89
N LEU A 87 -10.35 -3.80 -9.57
CA LEU A 87 -9.70 -4.27 -10.79
C LEU A 87 -9.74 -3.21 -11.91
N ALA A 88 -10.89 -2.57 -12.10
CA ALA A 88 -11.02 -1.48 -13.08
C ALA A 88 -10.08 -0.31 -12.76
N LEU A 89 -9.97 0.09 -11.49
CA LEU A 89 -9.03 1.14 -11.05
C LEU A 89 -7.58 0.74 -11.31
N ILE A 90 -7.19 -0.51 -11.02
CA ILE A 90 -5.84 -1.00 -11.31
C ILE A 90 -5.53 -0.92 -12.81
N ILE A 91 -6.46 -1.38 -13.66
CA ILE A 91 -6.28 -1.32 -15.13
C ILE A 91 -6.13 0.14 -15.59
N ILE A 92 -6.96 1.06 -15.09
CA ILE A 92 -6.87 2.49 -15.41
C ILE A 92 -5.53 3.08 -14.97
N LEU A 93 -5.05 2.75 -13.76
CA LEU A 93 -3.76 3.23 -13.26
C LEU A 93 -2.58 2.70 -14.10
N ILE A 94 -2.61 1.43 -14.51
CA ILE A 94 -1.57 0.85 -15.38
C ILE A 94 -1.60 1.55 -16.75
N ALA A 95 -2.77 1.74 -17.35
CA ALA A 95 -2.90 2.43 -18.63
C ALA A 95 -2.40 3.88 -18.53
N ALA A 96 -2.79 4.61 -17.48
CA ALA A 96 -2.34 5.98 -17.23
C ALA A 96 -0.82 6.05 -17.03
N ALA A 97 -0.23 5.12 -16.27
CA ALA A 97 1.21 5.05 -16.08
C ALA A 97 1.94 4.73 -17.39
N GLY A 98 1.40 3.81 -18.21
CA GLY A 98 1.95 3.50 -19.53
C GLY A 98 1.92 4.71 -20.47
N ILE A 99 0.83 5.47 -20.48
CA ILE A 99 0.74 6.73 -21.24
C ILE A 99 1.79 7.73 -20.74
N LEU A 100 1.93 7.91 -19.42
CA LEU A 100 2.92 8.81 -18.83
C LEU A 100 4.38 8.45 -19.13
N ILE A 101 4.69 7.18 -19.42
CA ILE A 101 6.05 6.73 -19.75
C ILE A 101 6.38 6.96 -21.24
N GLN A 102 5.38 7.08 -22.10
CA GLN A 102 5.53 7.28 -23.55
C GLN A 102 5.62 8.77 -23.96
N TRP A 103 5.50 9.70 -22.99
CA TRP A 103 5.67 11.14 -23.15
C TRP A 103 6.92 11.61 -22.42
#